data_AF-A0A418AW31-F1
#
_entry.id   AF-A0A418AW31-F1
#
_cell.length_a   1.000
_cell.length_b   1.000
_cell.length_c   1.000
_cell.angle_alpha   90.00
_cell.angle_beta   90.00
_cell.angle_gamma   90.00
#
_symmetry.space_group_name_H-M   'P 1'
#
loop_
_entity.id
_entity.type
_entity.pdbx_description
1 polymer ?
#
loop_
_entity_poly.entity_id
_entity_poly.type
_entity_poly.pdbx_seq_one_letter_code
_entity_poly.pdbx_strand_id
1 'polypeptide(L)'
;MHEQLRFVLDKVAHVSAHRYQKWFQASFLHVQPSDGRIADIVRFVCVVHQPTNQAVEAKMTPRYHILGWLLLLKYARSDATRASLLHSTDGWRCCSKSPSAKARVLHAMFFDFFNYSQDVPVLHLEPAMMLLVSAAISALIKVGMMRNLVPLVDYLHEFNPTLGKQCQDLLPAHFNARPPGNVAVETTCLRVVPYLFQHAPAAYMPRVDALVRALISVATPTMLAKLSMRLLLKDFSMFRDHQITNVLLSSLQWNSWEQWGVWELVASEWEAKKKDKATVAALRKVLACLDPHTHGEALSGILRLLVQVTPDMALFHCVMKLSDAFDPFPCSVLSIWSDKALATVQSFLVVVLRENHGKDALDVCRQLNKMPPTNALLQDSDIRAALLSLVGNDPSTGESFPVLFGQLASAADTTTATSSHGDPVAKKPRLDPPPSL
;
A
#
# COMPACT_ATOMS: atom_id res chain seq x y z
N MET A 1 11.23 -2.49 38.68
CA MET A 1 10.34 -3.24 37.75
C MET A 1 9.73 -2.30 36.70
N HIS A 2 9.00 -1.25 37.08
CA HIS A 2 8.35 -0.33 36.13
C HIS A 2 9.30 0.31 35.11
N GLU A 3 10.49 0.78 35.51
CA GLU A 3 11.48 1.35 34.59
C GLU A 3 11.99 0.34 33.56
N GLN A 4 12.18 -0.91 33.99
CA GLN A 4 12.63 -1.97 33.10
C GLN A 4 11.53 -2.38 32.13
N LEU A 5 10.25 -2.28 32.53
CA LEU A 5 9.12 -2.51 31.64
C LEU A 5 8.97 -1.35 30.63
N ARG A 6 9.20 -0.10 31.06
CA ARG A 6 9.29 1.05 30.16
C ARG A 6 10.42 0.90 29.16
N PHE A 7 11.60 0.43 29.58
CA PHE A 7 12.70 0.14 28.66
C PHE A 7 12.28 -0.86 27.57
N VAL A 8 11.56 -1.93 27.92
CA VAL A 8 11.03 -2.89 26.95
C VAL A 8 10.03 -2.24 25.99
N LEU A 9 9.18 -1.33 26.46
CA LEU A 9 8.15 -0.68 25.64
C LEU A 9 8.70 0.47 24.77
N ASP A 10 9.66 1.24 25.28
CA ASP A 10 10.15 2.49 24.66
C ASP A 10 11.47 2.33 23.90
N LYS A 11 12.28 1.31 24.20
CA LYS A 11 13.65 1.19 23.70
C LYS A 11 13.95 -0.15 23.02
N VAL A 12 13.05 -1.11 23.09
CA VAL A 12 13.21 -2.42 22.43
C VAL A 12 12.33 -2.48 21.20
N ALA A 13 12.95 -2.65 20.03
CA ALA A 13 12.24 -2.90 18.78
C ALA A 13 11.40 -4.18 18.87
N HIS A 14 10.20 -4.15 18.26
CA HIS A 14 9.22 -5.25 18.36
C HIS A 14 9.80 -6.64 18.01
N VAL A 15 10.64 -6.71 16.97
CA VAL A 15 11.31 -7.94 16.52
C VAL A 15 12.22 -8.58 17.58
N SER A 16 12.72 -7.79 18.54
CA SER A 16 13.59 -8.27 19.61
C SER A 16 12.84 -8.56 20.92
N ALA A 17 11.54 -8.26 21.00
CA ALA A 17 10.76 -8.28 22.23
C ALA A 17 10.85 -9.60 22.99
N HIS A 18 10.84 -10.74 22.29
CA HIS A 18 10.87 -12.07 22.90
C HIS A 18 12.11 -12.33 23.78
N ARG A 19 13.29 -11.81 23.39
CA ARG A 19 14.52 -11.95 24.20
C ARG A 19 14.40 -11.19 25.52
N TYR A 20 13.87 -9.97 25.46
CA TYR A 20 13.71 -9.11 26.63
C TYR A 20 12.55 -9.55 27.52
N GLN A 21 11.49 -10.14 26.96
CA GLN A 21 10.43 -10.80 27.73
C GLN A 21 10.99 -11.94 28.59
N LYS A 22 11.82 -12.81 28.01
CA LYS A 22 12.49 -13.90 28.76
C LYS A 22 13.37 -13.37 29.88
N TRP A 23 14.17 -12.33 29.60
CA TRP A 23 15.00 -11.68 30.60
C TRP A 23 14.14 -11.06 31.72
N PHE A 24 13.13 -10.25 31.37
CA PHE A 24 12.24 -9.61 32.34
C PHE A 24 11.52 -10.65 33.21
N GLN A 25 11.08 -11.75 32.60
CA GLN A 25 10.48 -12.86 33.31
C GLN A 25 11.44 -13.48 34.34
N ALA A 26 12.67 -13.78 33.94
CA ALA A 26 13.68 -14.36 34.82
C ALA A 26 14.07 -13.39 35.96
N SER A 27 14.11 -12.08 35.69
CA SER A 27 14.51 -11.07 36.66
C SER A 27 13.40 -10.67 37.63
N PHE A 28 12.13 -10.68 37.21
CA PHE A 28 11.03 -10.07 37.96
C PHE A 28 9.82 -10.98 38.22
N LEU A 29 9.67 -12.08 37.47
CA LEU A 29 8.50 -12.97 37.48
C LEU A 29 8.84 -14.46 37.69
N HIS A 30 10.07 -14.77 38.11
CA HIS A 30 10.59 -16.14 38.22
C HIS A 30 9.92 -16.97 39.34
N VAL A 31 9.58 -16.34 40.46
CA VAL A 31 8.85 -16.97 41.57
C VAL A 31 7.36 -16.68 41.35
N GLN A 32 6.49 -17.68 41.57
CA GLN A 32 5.03 -17.58 41.41
C GLN A 32 4.56 -16.18 41.84
N PRO A 33 4.25 -15.29 40.88
CA PRO A 33 3.92 -13.93 41.21
C PRO A 33 2.66 -13.99 42.07
N SER A 34 2.63 -13.27 43.19
CA SER A 34 1.41 -13.09 43.99
C SER A 34 0.26 -12.79 43.02
N ASP A 35 -0.88 -13.47 43.14
CA ASP A 35 -1.91 -13.52 42.10
C ASP A 35 -2.36 -12.13 41.55
N GLY A 36 -2.09 -11.03 42.26
CA GLY A 36 -2.33 -9.65 41.79
C GLY A 36 -1.22 -9.02 40.94
N ARG A 37 0.04 -9.48 41.01
CA ARG A 37 1.19 -8.79 40.41
C ARG A 37 1.13 -8.72 38.89
N ILE A 38 0.62 -9.76 38.22
CA ILE A 38 0.42 -9.72 36.76
C ILE A 38 -0.70 -8.75 36.40
N ALA A 39 -1.76 -8.69 37.19
CA ALA A 39 -2.83 -7.72 37.02
C ALA A 39 -2.32 -6.28 37.20
N ASP A 40 -1.46 -6.03 38.20
CA ASP A 40 -0.84 -4.72 38.42
C ASP A 40 0.02 -4.29 37.23
N ILE A 41 0.81 -5.22 36.67
CA ILE A 41 1.59 -4.97 35.46
C ILE A 41 0.68 -4.66 34.26
N VAL A 42 -0.43 -5.38 34.10
CA VAL A 42 -1.41 -5.11 33.06
C VAL A 42 -2.02 -3.71 33.22
N ARG A 43 -2.41 -3.32 34.44
CA ARG A 43 -2.93 -1.96 34.72
C ARG A 43 -1.88 -0.90 34.43
N PHE A 44 -0.63 -1.14 34.80
CA PHE A 44 0.48 -0.24 34.48
C PHE A 44 0.63 -0.05 32.96
N VAL A 45 0.59 -1.13 32.18
CA VAL A 45 0.69 -1.08 30.71
C VAL A 45 -0.50 -0.32 30.10
N CYS A 46 -1.72 -0.55 30.58
CA CYS A 46 -2.91 0.12 30.04
C CYS A 46 -2.98 1.61 30.39
N VAL A 47 -2.74 1.96 31.67
CA VAL A 47 -3.10 3.28 32.21
C VAL A 47 -1.91 4.18 32.48
N VAL A 48 -0.80 3.61 32.95
CA VAL A 48 0.35 4.40 33.42
C VAL A 48 1.36 4.62 32.29
N HIS A 49 1.51 3.64 31.40
CA HIS A 49 2.43 3.75 30.28
C HIS A 49 1.73 4.30 29.03
N GLN A 50 2.14 5.50 28.64
CA GLN A 50 1.71 6.17 27.42
C GLN A 50 2.87 6.18 26.41
N PRO A 51 2.74 5.50 25.27
CA PRO A 51 3.80 5.45 24.26
C PRO A 51 3.96 6.82 23.61
N THR A 52 5.21 7.24 23.41
CA THR A 52 5.51 8.48 22.67
C THR A 52 5.36 8.26 21.17
N ASN A 53 5.00 9.31 20.42
CA ASN A 53 4.93 9.23 18.95
C ASN A 53 6.23 8.72 18.34
N GLN A 54 7.37 9.14 18.89
CA GLN A 54 8.71 8.67 18.49
C GLN A 54 8.87 7.15 18.69
N ALA A 55 8.40 6.59 19.81
CA ALA A 55 8.48 5.15 20.05
C ALA A 55 7.58 4.36 19.07
N VAL A 56 6.42 4.92 18.70
CA VAL A 56 5.51 4.32 17.72
C VAL A 56 6.11 4.35 16.31
N GLU A 57 6.64 5.50 15.89
CA GLU A 57 7.30 5.67 14.59
C GLU A 57 8.54 4.77 14.46
N ALA A 58 9.32 4.66 15.53
CA ALA A 58 10.50 3.80 15.59
C ALA A 58 10.18 2.29 15.69
N LYS A 59 8.89 1.90 15.68
CA LYS A 59 8.42 0.49 15.75
C LYS A 59 8.93 -0.23 17.02
N MET A 60 8.91 0.48 18.15
CA MET A 60 9.19 -0.11 19.45
C MET A 60 8.08 -1.09 19.87
N THR A 61 8.34 -1.89 20.90
CA THR A 61 7.45 -2.98 21.31
C THR A 61 6.08 -2.42 21.73
N PRO A 62 5.00 -2.76 21.02
CA PRO A 62 3.69 -2.17 21.29
C PRO A 62 3.05 -2.79 22.54
N ARG A 63 2.24 -1.98 23.24
CA ARG A 63 1.61 -2.35 24.51
C ARG A 63 0.77 -3.63 24.41
N TYR A 64 0.00 -3.80 23.34
CA TYR A 64 -0.81 -5.00 23.11
C TYR A 64 0.04 -6.28 23.06
N HIS A 65 1.28 -6.21 22.57
CA HIS A 65 2.16 -7.36 22.49
C HIS A 65 2.62 -7.83 23.88
N ILE A 66 2.87 -6.88 24.80
CA ILE A 66 3.16 -7.19 26.21
C ILE A 66 1.92 -7.77 26.91
N LEU A 67 0.72 -7.24 26.65
CA LEU A 67 -0.51 -7.79 27.21
C LEU A 67 -0.76 -9.24 26.76
N GLY A 68 -0.53 -9.54 25.47
CA GLY A 68 -0.64 -10.90 24.92
C GLY A 68 0.37 -11.87 25.55
N TRP A 69 1.61 -11.41 25.76
CA TRP A 69 2.63 -12.19 26.46
C TRP A 69 2.24 -12.48 27.91
N LEU A 70 1.78 -11.48 28.68
CA LEU A 70 1.38 -11.63 30.08
C LEU A 70 0.18 -12.56 30.25
N LEU A 71 -0.78 -12.51 29.32
CA LEU A 71 -1.95 -13.42 29.31
C LEU A 71 -1.54 -14.88 29.10
N LEU A 72 -0.49 -15.13 28.32
CA LEU A 72 0.03 -16.46 27.99
C LEU A 72 1.24 -16.89 28.83
N LEU A 73 1.65 -16.06 29.78
CA LEU A 73 2.88 -16.22 30.56
C LEU A 73 2.90 -17.59 31.25
N LYS A 74 4.05 -18.26 31.21
CA LYS A 74 4.29 -19.48 32.00
C LYS A 74 5.31 -19.19 33.10
N TYR A 75 5.12 -19.70 34.30
CA TYR A 75 6.06 -19.58 35.43
C TYR A 75 6.45 -20.95 36.00
N ALA A 76 7.58 -21.01 36.68
CA ALA A 76 8.10 -22.22 37.29
C ALA A 76 7.26 -22.64 38.50
N ARG A 77 7.06 -23.95 38.68
CA ARG A 77 6.45 -24.52 39.89
C ARG A 77 7.25 -24.14 41.14
N SER A 78 6.59 -23.86 42.27
CA SER A 78 7.24 -23.47 43.54
C SER A 78 8.18 -24.55 44.09
N ASP A 79 7.96 -25.79 43.69
CA ASP A 79 8.66 -27.03 44.00
C ASP A 79 9.77 -27.39 42.97
N ALA A 80 9.98 -26.57 41.93
CA ALA A 80 10.96 -26.85 40.90
C ALA A 80 12.40 -26.45 41.33
N THR A 81 13.32 -27.42 41.33
CA THR A 81 14.75 -27.17 41.59
C THR A 81 15.43 -26.52 40.38
N ARG A 82 16.47 -25.69 40.59
CA ARG A 82 17.22 -24.99 39.50
C ARG A 82 17.69 -25.91 38.37
N ALA A 83 18.02 -27.18 38.66
CA ALA A 83 18.42 -28.18 37.67
C ALA A 83 17.27 -28.63 36.74
N SER A 84 16.04 -28.72 37.27
CA SER A 84 14.85 -29.13 36.51
C SER A 84 14.38 -28.08 35.50
N LEU A 85 14.75 -26.81 35.70
CA LEU A 85 14.35 -25.67 34.84
C LEU A 85 15.20 -25.54 33.56
N LEU A 86 16.37 -26.18 33.50
CA LEU A 86 17.30 -26.09 32.36
C LEU A 86 17.06 -27.18 31.29
N HIS A 87 16.42 -28.31 31.64
CA HIS A 87 16.35 -29.48 30.76
C HIS A 87 14.92 -30.00 30.42
N SER A 88 13.84 -29.52 31.05
CA SER A 88 12.47 -29.93 30.66
C SER A 88 11.41 -28.82 30.81
N THR A 89 10.51 -28.73 29.83
CA THR A 89 9.34 -27.83 29.82
C THR A 89 8.19 -28.29 30.71
N ASP A 90 8.25 -29.51 31.27
CA ASP A 90 7.13 -30.15 31.98
C ASP A 90 6.87 -29.54 33.38
N GLY A 91 7.83 -28.75 33.88
CA GLY A 91 7.73 -28.04 35.16
C GLY A 91 6.97 -26.71 35.13
N TRP A 92 6.73 -26.11 33.95
CA TRP A 92 6.18 -24.76 33.81
C TRP A 92 4.64 -24.74 33.83
N ARG A 93 4.03 -23.92 34.70
CA ARG A 93 2.58 -23.68 34.75
C ARG A 93 2.24 -22.39 33.98
N CYS A 94 1.26 -22.44 33.08
CA CYS A 94 0.74 -21.21 32.46
C CYS A 94 -0.09 -20.43 33.47
N CYS A 95 0.02 -19.09 33.51
CA CYS A 95 -0.94 -18.19 34.16
C CYS A 95 -2.38 -18.52 33.74
N SER A 96 -2.58 -18.99 32.50
CA SER A 96 -3.86 -19.40 31.94
C SER A 96 -4.43 -20.73 32.46
N LYS A 97 -3.69 -21.52 33.26
CA LYS A 97 -4.18 -22.81 33.80
C LYS A 97 -5.01 -22.67 35.09
N SER A 98 -4.89 -21.58 35.85
CA SER A 98 -5.79 -21.28 36.97
C SER A 98 -6.90 -20.34 36.47
N PRO A 99 -8.18 -20.77 36.43
CA PRO A 99 -9.28 -19.94 35.97
C PRO A 99 -9.33 -18.57 36.66
N SER A 100 -9.06 -18.54 37.98
CA SER A 100 -9.09 -17.32 38.78
C SER A 100 -7.98 -16.33 38.44
N ALA A 101 -6.76 -16.82 38.18
CA ALA A 101 -5.64 -15.95 37.78
C ALA A 101 -5.88 -15.35 36.38
N LYS A 102 -6.39 -16.16 35.45
CA LYS A 102 -6.76 -15.71 34.10
C LYS A 102 -7.89 -14.67 34.15
N ALA A 103 -8.94 -14.92 34.95
CA ALA A 103 -10.04 -14.00 35.14
C ALA A 103 -9.58 -12.65 35.68
N ARG A 104 -8.65 -12.64 36.65
CA ARG A 104 -8.09 -11.40 37.22
C ARG A 104 -7.27 -10.61 36.20
N VAL A 105 -6.47 -11.27 35.38
CA VAL A 105 -5.69 -10.63 34.31
C VAL A 105 -6.62 -10.04 33.22
N LEU A 106 -7.65 -10.77 32.82
CA LEU A 106 -8.65 -10.28 31.87
C LEU A 106 -9.44 -9.10 32.46
N HIS A 107 -9.89 -9.21 33.71
CA HIS A 107 -10.58 -8.12 34.40
C HIS A 107 -9.70 -6.87 34.49
N ALA A 108 -8.41 -7.00 34.80
CA ALA A 108 -7.48 -5.88 34.81
C ALA A 108 -7.26 -5.26 33.41
N MET A 109 -7.23 -6.09 32.38
CA MET A 109 -7.05 -5.68 30.99
C MET A 109 -8.26 -4.90 30.45
N PHE A 110 -9.47 -5.34 30.80
CA PHE A 110 -10.73 -4.75 30.34
C PHE A 110 -11.40 -3.86 31.39
N PHE A 111 -10.71 -3.54 32.49
CA PHE A 111 -11.28 -2.77 33.59
C PHE A 111 -11.89 -1.44 33.14
N ASP A 112 -11.14 -0.69 32.30
CA ASP A 112 -11.57 0.61 31.78
C ASP A 112 -12.62 0.49 30.67
N PHE A 113 -12.77 -0.69 30.05
CA PHE A 113 -13.87 -0.97 29.12
C PHE A 113 -15.19 -1.12 29.86
N PHE A 114 -15.19 -1.90 30.93
CA PHE A 114 -16.39 -2.15 31.73
C PHE A 114 -16.86 -0.90 32.49
N ASN A 115 -15.93 -0.01 32.83
CA ASN A 115 -16.20 1.23 33.55
C ASN A 115 -15.96 2.48 32.69
N TYR A 116 -16.15 2.37 31.37
CA TYR A 116 -15.87 3.48 30.46
C TYR A 116 -16.76 4.68 30.76
N SER A 117 -16.14 5.85 30.82
CA SER A 117 -16.80 7.16 30.86
C SER A 117 -16.08 8.10 29.90
N GLN A 118 -16.73 9.20 29.51
CA GLN A 118 -16.17 10.17 28.55
C GLN A 118 -14.85 10.80 29.02
N ASP A 119 -14.56 10.73 30.32
CA ASP A 119 -13.33 11.24 30.93
C ASP A 119 -12.17 10.23 30.87
N VAL A 120 -12.40 8.98 30.46
CA VAL A 120 -11.36 7.96 30.33
C VAL A 120 -10.64 8.13 28.99
N PRO A 121 -9.32 8.39 28.98
CA PRO A 121 -8.56 8.49 27.74
C PRO A 121 -8.67 7.21 26.91
N VAL A 122 -8.97 7.35 25.62
CA VAL A 122 -9.02 6.23 24.64
C VAL A 122 -7.74 5.39 24.68
N LEU A 123 -6.61 6.00 25.05
CA LEU A 123 -5.31 5.35 25.19
C LEU A 123 -5.29 4.26 26.28
N HIS A 124 -6.20 4.28 27.26
CA HIS A 124 -6.34 3.22 28.25
C HIS A 124 -6.99 1.96 27.67
N LEU A 125 -7.85 2.16 26.67
CA LEU A 125 -8.60 1.11 25.98
C LEU A 125 -7.78 0.47 24.84
N GLU A 126 -6.97 1.29 24.15
CA GLU A 126 -6.18 0.90 22.97
C GLU A 126 -5.47 -0.46 23.08
N PRO A 127 -4.69 -0.77 24.12
CA PRO A 127 -3.84 -1.95 24.09
C PRO A 127 -4.62 -3.25 24.23
N ALA A 128 -5.76 -3.24 24.94
CA ALA A 128 -6.65 -4.39 25.04
C ALA A 128 -7.47 -4.57 23.76
N MET A 129 -7.94 -3.48 23.14
CA MET A 129 -8.59 -3.49 21.81
C MET A 129 -7.64 -4.04 20.74
N MET A 130 -6.41 -3.54 20.70
CA MET A 130 -5.40 -3.98 19.74
C MET A 130 -4.95 -5.42 19.99
N LEU A 131 -4.92 -5.88 21.25
CA LEU A 131 -4.69 -7.29 21.56
C LEU A 131 -5.86 -8.15 21.07
N LEU A 132 -7.11 -7.73 21.28
CA LEU A 132 -8.28 -8.43 20.76
C LEU A 132 -8.23 -8.51 19.24
N VAL A 133 -7.96 -7.40 18.55
CA VAL A 133 -7.85 -7.37 17.09
C VAL A 133 -6.69 -8.24 16.61
N SER A 134 -5.51 -8.14 17.22
CA SER A 134 -4.32 -8.92 16.83
C SER A 134 -4.47 -10.41 17.13
N ALA A 135 -5.04 -10.77 18.29
CA ALA A 135 -5.29 -12.15 18.70
C ALA A 135 -6.46 -12.76 17.93
N ALA A 136 -7.51 -11.98 17.64
CA ALA A 136 -8.56 -12.36 16.72
C ALA A 136 -7.92 -12.64 15.36
N ILE A 137 -7.24 -11.68 14.73
CA ILE A 137 -6.57 -11.89 13.44
C ILE A 137 -5.65 -13.13 13.47
N SER A 138 -4.83 -13.31 14.51
CA SER A 138 -3.94 -14.47 14.64
C SER A 138 -4.66 -15.81 14.84
N ALA A 139 -5.76 -15.84 15.61
CA ALA A 139 -6.58 -17.03 15.82
C ALA A 139 -7.46 -17.35 14.59
N LEU A 140 -7.95 -16.30 13.92
CA LEU A 140 -8.71 -16.34 12.68
C LEU A 140 -7.85 -16.88 11.53
N ILE A 141 -6.55 -16.52 11.49
CA ILE A 141 -5.54 -17.06 10.57
C ILE A 141 -5.16 -18.51 10.95
N LYS A 142 -4.87 -18.80 12.23
CA LYS A 142 -4.42 -20.13 12.66
C LYS A 142 -5.46 -21.23 12.50
N VAL A 143 -6.74 -20.90 12.58
CA VAL A 143 -7.82 -21.89 12.52
C VAL A 143 -8.56 -21.84 11.17
N GLY A 144 -8.22 -20.91 10.27
CA GLY A 144 -8.96 -20.72 9.01
C GLY A 144 -10.45 -20.49 9.23
N MET A 145 -10.80 -19.83 10.35
CA MET A 145 -12.14 -19.75 10.92
C MET A 145 -12.43 -18.34 11.41
N MET A 146 -12.97 -17.49 10.55
CA MET A 146 -14.11 -16.69 10.98
C MET A 146 -15.35 -17.49 10.55
N ARG A 147 -15.89 -18.34 11.45
CA ARG A 147 -17.00 -19.28 11.15
C ARG A 147 -18.27 -19.07 12.00
N ASN A 148 -18.30 -18.14 12.96
CA ASN A 148 -19.53 -17.84 13.70
C ASN A 148 -19.48 -16.44 14.37
N LEU A 149 -20.45 -15.57 14.09
CA LEU A 149 -20.64 -14.26 14.75
C LEU A 149 -21.64 -14.31 15.91
N VAL A 150 -22.32 -15.44 16.13
CA VAL A 150 -23.26 -15.66 17.23
C VAL A 150 -22.66 -15.30 18.60
N PRO A 151 -21.39 -15.60 18.95
CA PRO A 151 -20.85 -15.21 20.25
C PRO A 151 -20.74 -13.69 20.47
N LEU A 152 -20.59 -12.91 19.41
CA LEU A 152 -20.58 -11.44 19.48
C LEU A 152 -22.00 -10.89 19.60
N VAL A 153 -22.95 -11.53 18.91
CA VAL A 153 -24.38 -11.19 18.99
C VAL A 153 -24.95 -11.56 20.35
N ASP A 154 -24.64 -12.73 20.89
CA ASP A 154 -25.05 -13.19 22.23
C ASP A 154 -24.49 -12.26 23.30
N TYR A 155 -23.23 -11.83 23.16
CA TYR A 155 -22.63 -10.83 24.02
C TYR A 155 -23.34 -9.47 23.91
N LEU A 156 -23.58 -8.95 22.70
CA LEU A 156 -24.33 -7.70 22.53
C LEU A 156 -25.77 -7.79 23.05
N HIS A 157 -26.41 -8.97 22.93
CA HIS A 157 -27.75 -9.25 23.42
C HIS A 157 -27.81 -9.34 24.95
N GLU A 158 -26.78 -9.89 25.59
CA GLU A 158 -26.64 -9.98 27.04
C GLU A 158 -26.51 -8.58 27.69
N PHE A 159 -25.84 -7.64 27.02
CA PHE A 159 -25.61 -6.29 27.55
C PHE A 159 -26.60 -5.23 27.06
N ASN A 160 -27.19 -5.39 25.87
CA ASN A 160 -28.23 -4.51 25.34
C ASN A 160 -29.19 -5.31 24.43
N PRO A 161 -30.34 -5.77 24.96
CA PRO A 161 -31.22 -6.69 24.25
C PRO A 161 -31.77 -6.12 22.94
N THR A 162 -32.01 -4.81 22.89
CA THR A 162 -32.55 -4.11 21.71
C THR A 162 -31.51 -4.00 20.60
N LEU A 163 -30.27 -3.66 20.95
CA LEU A 163 -29.15 -3.59 20.01
C LEU A 163 -28.76 -4.99 19.52
N GLY A 164 -28.70 -5.98 20.41
CA GLY A 164 -28.45 -7.37 20.06
C GLY A 164 -29.50 -7.92 19.08
N LYS A 165 -30.78 -7.60 19.31
CA LYS A 165 -31.89 -8.00 18.42
C LYS A 165 -31.83 -7.29 17.06
N GLN A 166 -31.55 -6.00 17.02
CA GLN A 166 -31.34 -5.25 15.77
C GLN A 166 -30.14 -5.78 14.97
N CYS A 167 -29.03 -6.09 15.64
CA CYS A 167 -27.87 -6.73 15.00
C CYS A 167 -28.21 -8.14 14.48
N GLN A 168 -29.04 -8.90 15.19
CA GLN A 168 -29.47 -10.23 14.79
C GLN A 168 -30.45 -10.20 13.60
N ASP A 169 -31.36 -9.23 13.55
CA ASP A 169 -32.31 -9.03 12.45
C ASP A 169 -31.63 -8.51 11.17
N LEU A 170 -30.49 -7.81 11.31
CA LEU A 170 -29.65 -7.34 10.20
C LEU A 170 -28.69 -8.43 9.67
N LEU A 171 -28.49 -9.52 10.40
CA LEU A 171 -27.66 -10.65 9.96
C LEU A 171 -28.49 -11.58 9.06
N PRO A 172 -28.11 -11.81 7.79
CA PRO A 172 -28.94 -12.63 6.92
C PRO A 172 -28.90 -14.11 7.35
N ALA A 173 -29.95 -14.87 7.02
CA ALA A 173 -30.24 -16.23 7.51
C ALA A 173 -29.10 -17.28 7.37
N HIS A 174 -28.05 -17.01 6.59
CA HIS A 174 -26.85 -17.87 6.47
C HIS A 174 -25.92 -17.83 7.70
N PHE A 175 -26.16 -16.98 8.70
CA PHE A 175 -25.42 -17.03 9.97
C PHE A 175 -26.00 -18.02 10.99
N ASN A 176 -27.21 -18.55 10.77
CA ASN A 176 -27.80 -19.62 11.61
C ASN A 176 -27.39 -21.04 11.21
N ALA A 177 -26.73 -21.21 10.06
CA ALA A 177 -26.20 -22.49 9.61
C ALA A 177 -24.73 -22.34 9.27
N ARG A 178 -23.87 -23.09 9.97
CA ARG A 178 -22.41 -23.22 9.77
C ARG A 178 -22.02 -22.96 8.30
N PRO A 179 -21.60 -21.74 7.91
CA PRO A 179 -21.21 -21.50 6.55
C PRO A 179 -19.72 -21.87 6.36
N PRO A 180 -19.30 -22.27 5.16
CA PRO A 180 -17.90 -22.56 4.88
C PRO A 180 -17.02 -21.35 5.21
N GLY A 181 -15.81 -21.60 5.73
CA GLY A 181 -14.95 -20.62 6.42
C GLY A 181 -14.58 -19.32 5.69
N ASN A 182 -14.94 -19.15 4.41
CA ASN A 182 -14.74 -17.91 3.67
C ASN A 182 -15.81 -16.84 3.94
N VAL A 183 -16.99 -17.19 4.48
CA VAL A 183 -18.13 -16.25 4.48
C VAL A 183 -17.93 -15.01 5.34
N ALA A 184 -17.25 -15.08 6.48
CA ALA A 184 -17.09 -13.90 7.33
C ALA A 184 -15.90 -13.00 6.95
N VAL A 185 -14.82 -13.55 6.37
CA VAL A 185 -13.79 -12.76 5.68
C VAL A 185 -14.42 -12.08 4.46
N GLU A 186 -15.18 -12.83 3.66
CA GLU A 186 -15.93 -12.30 2.53
C GLU A 186 -16.92 -11.22 2.96
N THR A 187 -17.70 -11.42 4.03
CA THR A 187 -18.64 -10.42 4.54
C THR A 187 -17.93 -9.18 5.07
N THR A 188 -16.80 -9.35 5.77
CA THR A 188 -16.03 -8.21 6.29
C THR A 188 -15.49 -7.37 5.14
N CYS A 189 -14.80 -8.00 4.18
CA CYS A 189 -14.20 -7.29 3.07
C CYS A 189 -15.24 -6.75 2.08
N LEU A 190 -16.31 -7.50 1.78
CA LEU A 190 -17.29 -7.13 0.77
C LEU A 190 -18.50 -6.39 1.32
N ARG A 191 -18.73 -6.32 2.64
CA ARG A 191 -19.88 -5.57 3.18
C ARG A 191 -19.46 -4.58 4.23
N VAL A 192 -18.81 -5.04 5.31
CA VAL A 192 -18.48 -4.19 6.45
C VAL A 192 -17.52 -3.07 6.06
N VAL A 193 -16.38 -3.39 5.42
CA VAL A 193 -15.39 -2.38 5.05
C VAL A 193 -15.94 -1.36 4.03
N PRO A 194 -16.63 -1.77 2.94
CA PRO A 194 -17.33 -0.85 2.05
C PRO A 194 -18.34 0.04 2.77
N TYR A 195 -19.11 -0.52 3.71
CA TYR A 195 -20.08 0.23 4.51
C TYR A 195 -19.38 1.29 5.38
N LEU A 196 -18.25 0.96 6.02
CA LEU A 196 -17.44 1.94 6.75
C LEU A 196 -16.95 3.05 5.81
N PHE A 197 -16.43 2.70 4.63
CA PHE A 197 -16.02 3.69 3.65
C PHE A 197 -17.17 4.53 3.10
N GLN A 198 -18.41 4.05 3.17
CA GLN A 198 -19.59 4.80 2.73
C GLN A 198 -20.08 5.77 3.81
N HIS A 199 -20.15 5.32 5.06
CA HIS A 199 -20.88 6.00 6.13
C HIS A 199 -20.00 6.59 7.23
N ALA A 200 -18.79 6.10 7.45
CA ALA A 200 -17.92 6.63 8.50
C ALA A 200 -17.30 7.97 8.05
N PRO A 201 -17.38 9.04 8.89
CA PRO A 201 -16.70 10.28 8.58
C PRO A 201 -15.18 10.09 8.55
N ALA A 202 -14.51 10.78 7.61
CA ALA A 202 -13.06 10.65 7.40
C ALA A 202 -12.22 10.90 8.66
N ALA A 203 -12.69 11.78 9.56
CA ALA A 203 -12.05 12.07 10.85
C ALA A 203 -11.93 10.84 11.77
N TYR A 204 -12.85 9.87 11.65
CA TYR A 204 -12.84 8.65 12.45
C TYR A 204 -12.00 7.52 11.83
N MET A 205 -11.39 7.76 10.67
CA MET A 205 -10.51 6.80 9.99
C MET A 205 -9.11 7.41 9.75
N PRO A 206 -8.36 7.78 10.80
CA PRO A 206 -7.04 8.42 10.64
C PRO A 206 -5.98 7.48 10.02
N ARG A 207 -6.21 6.17 10.07
CA ARG A 207 -5.30 5.11 9.57
C ARG A 207 -5.90 4.34 8.41
N VAL A 208 -6.39 5.06 7.39
CA VAL A 208 -6.92 4.45 6.16
C VAL A 208 -5.89 3.54 5.50
N ASP A 209 -4.60 3.90 5.54
CA ASP A 209 -3.48 3.07 5.10
C ASP A 209 -3.51 1.68 5.73
N ALA A 210 -3.65 1.61 7.05
CA ALA A 210 -3.64 0.35 7.79
C ALA A 210 -4.92 -0.46 7.54
N LEU A 211 -6.08 0.21 7.43
CA LEU A 211 -7.35 -0.46 7.12
C LEU A 211 -7.33 -1.07 5.70
N VAL A 212 -6.87 -0.31 4.71
CA VAL A 212 -6.73 -0.79 3.32
C VAL A 212 -5.72 -1.93 3.26
N ARG A 213 -4.57 -1.81 3.93
CA ARG A 213 -3.60 -2.91 4.03
C ARG A 213 -4.25 -4.16 4.62
N ALA A 214 -4.87 -4.04 5.79
CA ALA A 214 -5.47 -5.18 6.48
C ALA A 214 -6.57 -5.85 5.65
N LEU A 215 -7.39 -5.06 4.93
CA LEU A 215 -8.36 -5.56 3.96
C LEU A 215 -7.69 -6.40 2.88
N ILE A 216 -6.64 -5.88 2.25
CA ILE A 216 -5.94 -6.57 1.15
C ILE A 216 -5.20 -7.81 1.65
N SER A 217 -4.57 -7.76 2.83
CA SER A 217 -3.84 -8.87 3.42
C SER A 217 -4.71 -10.11 3.65
N VAL A 218 -6.04 -9.94 3.81
CA VAL A 218 -6.98 -11.06 4.02
C VAL A 218 -7.91 -11.30 2.83
N ALA A 219 -7.99 -10.37 1.87
CA ALA A 219 -8.84 -10.52 0.70
C ALA A 219 -8.26 -11.56 -0.26
N THR A 220 -9.12 -12.43 -0.79
CA THR A 220 -8.76 -13.32 -1.91
C THR A 220 -8.81 -12.55 -3.23
N PRO A 221 -8.17 -13.04 -4.32
CA PRO A 221 -8.28 -12.43 -5.64
C PRO A 221 -9.74 -12.20 -6.09
N THR A 222 -10.63 -13.16 -5.84
CA THR A 222 -12.06 -13.05 -6.16
C THR A 222 -12.74 -11.92 -5.39
N MET A 223 -12.35 -11.72 -4.13
CA MET A 223 -12.91 -10.65 -3.31
C MET A 223 -12.41 -9.28 -3.75
N LEU A 224 -11.11 -9.15 -4.08
CA LEU A 224 -10.57 -7.92 -4.67
C LEU A 224 -11.27 -7.60 -5.99
N ALA A 225 -11.48 -8.58 -6.86
CA ALA A 225 -12.23 -8.38 -8.11
C ALA A 225 -13.65 -7.85 -7.87
N LYS A 226 -14.38 -8.42 -6.89
CA LYS A 226 -15.72 -7.92 -6.50
C LYS A 226 -15.66 -6.50 -5.94
N LEU A 227 -14.63 -6.15 -5.15
CA LEU A 227 -14.44 -4.79 -4.65
C LEU A 227 -14.17 -3.81 -5.78
N SER A 228 -13.27 -4.16 -6.70
CA SER A 228 -12.98 -3.39 -7.91
C SER A 228 -14.23 -3.12 -8.73
N MET A 229 -15.06 -4.14 -8.99
CA MET A 229 -16.34 -3.97 -9.70
C MET A 229 -17.29 -3.00 -8.99
N ARG A 230 -17.36 -3.08 -7.65
CA ARG A 230 -18.23 -2.19 -6.87
C ARG A 230 -17.72 -0.76 -6.77
N LEU A 231 -16.39 -0.58 -6.74
CA LEU A 231 -15.77 0.75 -6.89
C LEU A 231 -16.13 1.37 -8.25
N LEU A 232 -16.07 0.57 -9.33
CA LEU A 232 -16.47 0.99 -10.68
C LEU A 232 -17.96 1.38 -10.75
N LEU A 233 -18.83 0.64 -10.05
CA LEU A 233 -20.26 0.96 -9.91
C LEU A 233 -20.52 2.17 -9.01
N LYS A 234 -19.50 2.71 -8.34
CA LYS A 234 -19.58 3.83 -7.39
C LYS A 234 -20.45 3.54 -6.17
N ASP A 235 -20.55 2.27 -5.79
CA ASP A 235 -21.26 1.85 -4.56
C ASP A 235 -20.65 2.52 -3.31
N PHE A 236 -19.33 2.71 -3.32
CA PHE A 236 -18.55 3.34 -2.25
C PHE A 236 -17.25 3.93 -2.81
N SER A 237 -16.51 4.69 -1.99
CA SER A 237 -15.22 5.30 -2.33
C SER A 237 -14.23 5.03 -1.20
N MET A 238 -13.10 4.39 -1.52
CA MET A 238 -12.05 4.06 -0.54
C MET A 238 -11.03 5.18 -0.40
N PHE A 239 -10.69 5.83 -1.51
CA PHE A 239 -9.58 6.78 -1.58
C PHE A 239 -10.09 8.20 -1.72
N ARG A 240 -10.51 8.82 -0.60
CA ARG A 240 -11.04 10.20 -0.60
C ARG A 240 -9.92 11.23 -0.48
N ASP A 241 -9.89 12.19 -1.40
CA ASP A 241 -8.98 13.35 -1.42
C ASP A 241 -7.52 13.01 -1.09
N HIS A 242 -6.95 13.63 -0.04
CA HIS A 242 -5.54 13.46 0.36
C HIS A 242 -5.20 12.06 0.90
N GLN A 243 -6.19 11.21 1.18
CA GLN A 243 -5.93 9.87 1.72
C GLN A 243 -5.22 8.97 0.72
N ILE A 244 -5.50 9.13 -0.58
CA ILE A 244 -4.89 8.28 -1.62
C ILE A 244 -3.37 8.39 -1.63
N THR A 245 -2.84 9.61 -1.49
CA THR A 245 -1.41 9.87 -1.44
C THR A 245 -0.77 9.16 -0.24
N ASN A 246 -1.39 9.24 0.93
CA ASN A 246 -0.87 8.61 2.15
C ASN A 246 -0.89 7.08 2.05
N VAL A 247 -1.95 6.51 1.47
CA VAL A 247 -2.05 5.06 1.25
C VAL A 247 -0.97 4.59 0.28
N LEU A 248 -0.82 5.26 -0.87
CA LEU A 248 0.16 4.87 -1.89
C LEU A 248 1.61 5.00 -1.37
N LEU A 249 1.96 6.08 -0.68
CA LEU A 249 3.29 6.21 -0.07
C LEU A 249 3.55 5.15 0.99
N SER A 250 2.55 4.84 1.83
CA SER A 250 2.67 3.76 2.82
C SER A 250 2.83 2.40 2.15
N SER A 251 2.21 2.19 0.99
CA SER A 251 2.24 0.94 0.25
C SER A 251 3.61 0.56 -0.30
N LEU A 252 4.53 1.52 -0.48
CA LEU A 252 5.91 1.25 -0.90
C LEU A 252 6.64 0.28 0.05
N GLN A 253 6.21 0.21 1.32
CA GLN A 253 6.79 -0.66 2.35
C GLN A 253 5.97 -1.95 2.58
N TRP A 254 4.96 -2.21 1.74
CA TRP A 254 4.09 -3.38 1.85
C TRP A 254 4.67 -4.54 1.04
N ASN A 255 4.18 -5.76 1.27
CA ASN A 255 4.61 -6.91 0.47
C ASN A 255 4.00 -6.88 -0.94
N SER A 256 4.49 -7.72 -1.85
CA SER A 256 4.06 -7.77 -3.25
C SER A 256 2.55 -7.93 -3.45
N TRP A 257 1.91 -8.80 -2.65
CA TRP A 257 0.46 -9.01 -2.72
C TRP A 257 -0.32 -7.76 -2.31
N GLU A 258 0.10 -7.14 -1.21
CA GLU A 258 -0.51 -5.92 -0.68
C GLU A 258 -0.34 -4.75 -1.65
N GLN A 259 0.83 -4.59 -2.27
CA GLN A 259 1.08 -3.59 -3.29
C GLN A 259 0.23 -3.84 -4.54
N TRP A 260 0.24 -5.05 -5.07
CA TRP A 260 -0.57 -5.40 -6.24
C TRP A 260 -2.07 -5.12 -6.00
N GLY A 261 -2.58 -5.56 -4.84
CA GLY A 261 -3.99 -5.40 -4.49
C GLY A 261 -4.40 -3.93 -4.32
N VAL A 262 -3.55 -3.08 -3.73
CA VAL A 262 -3.89 -1.66 -3.58
C VAL A 262 -3.92 -0.94 -4.92
N TRP A 263 -2.95 -1.24 -5.81
CA TRP A 263 -2.93 -0.66 -7.15
C TRP A 263 -4.13 -1.09 -7.99
N GLU A 264 -4.66 -2.30 -7.77
CA GLU A 264 -5.89 -2.76 -8.42
C GLU A 264 -7.15 -2.00 -7.98
N LEU A 265 -7.30 -1.78 -6.68
CA LEU A 265 -8.39 -0.98 -6.14
C LEU A 265 -8.27 0.48 -6.59
N VAL A 266 -7.06 1.05 -6.57
CA VAL A 266 -6.80 2.42 -7.03
C VAL A 266 -7.15 2.58 -8.51
N ALA A 267 -6.77 1.63 -9.37
CA ALA A 267 -7.11 1.69 -10.79
C ALA A 267 -8.63 1.67 -11.02
N SER A 268 -9.35 0.85 -10.26
CA SER A 268 -10.81 0.74 -10.35
C SER A 268 -11.49 2.04 -9.90
N GLU A 269 -11.04 2.61 -8.78
CA GLU A 269 -11.60 3.86 -8.27
C GLU A 269 -11.20 5.09 -9.12
N TRP A 270 -9.99 5.10 -9.68
CA TRP A 270 -9.52 6.11 -10.63
C TRP A 270 -10.46 6.19 -11.84
N GLU A 271 -10.80 5.04 -12.43
CA GLU A 271 -11.68 5.00 -13.60
C GLU A 271 -13.11 5.43 -13.22
N ALA A 272 -13.62 4.98 -12.06
CA ALA A 272 -14.91 5.40 -11.54
C ALA A 272 -14.98 6.94 -11.36
N LYS A 273 -13.92 7.56 -10.85
CA LYS A 273 -13.82 9.01 -10.64
C LYS A 273 -13.48 9.80 -11.90
N LYS A 274 -13.49 9.17 -13.08
CA LYS A 274 -13.14 9.80 -14.37
C LYS A 274 -11.75 10.45 -14.34
N LYS A 275 -10.76 9.74 -13.79
CA LYS A 275 -9.35 10.14 -13.83
C LYS A 275 -9.11 11.46 -13.11
N ASP A 276 -9.49 11.48 -11.84
CA ASP A 276 -9.53 12.69 -11.02
C ASP A 276 -8.13 13.28 -10.76
N LYS A 277 -8.10 14.60 -10.58
CA LYS A 277 -6.84 15.36 -10.37
C LYS A 277 -6.12 14.97 -9.08
N ALA A 278 -6.83 14.55 -8.03
CA ALA A 278 -6.22 14.20 -6.76
C ALA A 278 -5.35 12.95 -6.92
N THR A 279 -5.83 11.97 -7.68
CA THR A 279 -5.01 10.79 -7.96
C THR A 279 -3.83 11.10 -8.88
N VAL A 280 -3.96 11.97 -9.88
CA VAL A 280 -2.81 12.45 -10.69
C VAL A 280 -1.73 13.07 -9.78
N ALA A 281 -2.14 13.91 -8.84
CA ALA A 281 -1.21 14.55 -7.89
C ALA A 281 -0.52 13.51 -6.98
N ALA A 282 -1.25 12.47 -6.57
CA ALA A 282 -0.69 11.37 -5.80
C ALA A 282 0.34 10.58 -6.61
N LEU A 283 0.09 10.29 -7.90
CA LEU A 283 1.06 9.62 -8.78
C LEU A 283 2.36 10.40 -8.90
N ARG A 284 2.29 11.72 -9.09
CA ARG A 284 3.49 12.58 -9.11
C ARG A 284 4.30 12.49 -7.82
N LYS A 285 3.61 12.52 -6.67
CA LYS A 285 4.29 12.43 -5.36
C LYS A 285 4.90 11.06 -5.12
N VAL A 286 4.23 9.98 -5.53
CA VAL A 286 4.76 8.61 -5.39
C VAL A 286 5.96 8.40 -6.32
N LEU A 287 5.89 8.87 -7.58
CA LEU A 287 7.02 8.82 -8.52
C LEU A 287 8.26 9.51 -7.96
N ALA A 288 8.09 10.64 -7.26
CA ALA A 288 9.21 11.36 -6.64
C ALA A 288 9.86 10.61 -5.46
N CYS A 289 9.17 9.66 -4.85
CA CYS A 289 9.65 8.87 -3.70
C CYS A 289 10.02 7.43 -4.06
N LEU A 290 9.79 7.01 -5.31
CA LEU A 290 9.94 5.63 -5.73
C LEU A 290 11.40 5.32 -6.09
N ASP A 291 11.90 4.19 -5.60
CA ASP A 291 13.12 3.55 -6.09
C ASP A 291 12.74 2.43 -7.10
N PRO A 292 13.15 2.53 -8.38
CA PRO A 292 12.78 1.57 -9.43
C PRO A 292 13.36 0.17 -9.22
N HIS A 293 14.45 0.02 -8.44
CA HIS A 293 15.05 -1.28 -8.19
C HIS A 293 14.36 -2.07 -7.09
N THR A 294 13.65 -1.38 -6.18
CA THR A 294 12.99 -2.01 -5.02
C THR A 294 11.47 -2.03 -5.12
N HIS A 295 10.86 -1.13 -5.90
CA HIS A 295 9.40 -0.95 -5.93
C HIS A 295 8.81 -1.32 -7.30
N GLY A 296 9.08 -2.53 -7.78
CA GLY A 296 8.61 -3.01 -9.09
C GLY A 296 7.09 -3.03 -9.23
N GLU A 297 6.35 -3.43 -8.19
CA GLU A 297 4.89 -3.45 -8.18
C GLU A 297 4.30 -2.05 -8.28
N ALA A 298 4.88 -1.08 -7.56
CA ALA A 298 4.45 0.30 -7.63
C ALA A 298 4.76 0.92 -8.99
N LEU A 299 5.93 0.65 -9.57
CA LEU A 299 6.29 1.13 -10.90
C LEU A 299 5.31 0.57 -11.97
N SER A 300 4.98 -0.71 -11.88
CA SER A 300 3.98 -1.35 -12.75
C SER A 300 2.56 -0.77 -12.57
N GLY A 301 2.17 -0.53 -11.31
CA GLY A 301 0.89 0.11 -10.97
C GLY A 301 0.77 1.52 -11.55
N ILE A 302 1.81 2.35 -11.39
CA ILE A 302 1.87 3.70 -11.95
C ILE A 302 1.85 3.65 -13.47
N LEU A 303 2.66 2.80 -14.11
CA LEU A 303 2.69 2.64 -15.56
C LEU A 303 1.29 2.41 -16.11
N ARG A 304 0.55 1.45 -15.53
CA ARG A 304 -0.81 1.09 -15.93
C ARG A 304 -1.80 2.25 -15.87
N LEU A 305 -1.63 3.19 -14.93
CA LEU A 305 -2.49 4.37 -14.84
C LEU A 305 -2.06 5.47 -15.81
N LEU A 306 -0.75 5.74 -15.92
CA LEU A 306 -0.23 6.78 -16.83
C LEU A 306 -0.59 6.50 -18.28
N VAL A 307 -0.55 5.24 -18.72
CA VAL A 307 -0.91 4.87 -20.10
C VAL A 307 -2.38 5.12 -20.43
N GLN A 308 -3.24 5.34 -19.43
CA GLN A 308 -4.67 5.62 -19.63
C GLN A 308 -5.00 7.11 -19.59
N VAL A 309 -4.02 7.98 -19.28
CA VAL A 309 -4.24 9.41 -19.01
C VAL A 309 -3.62 10.25 -20.13
N THR A 310 -4.32 11.31 -20.53
CA THR A 310 -3.71 12.39 -21.30
C THR A 310 -2.91 13.27 -20.34
N PRO A 311 -1.59 13.46 -20.54
CA PRO A 311 -0.76 14.16 -19.58
C PRO A 311 -1.15 15.63 -19.46
N ASP A 312 -1.05 16.18 -18.25
CA ASP A 312 -0.89 17.62 -18.05
C ASP A 312 0.61 17.98 -18.07
N MET A 313 0.93 19.27 -18.22
CA MET A 313 2.34 19.72 -18.31
C MET A 313 3.15 19.31 -17.07
N ALA A 314 2.54 19.32 -15.88
CA ALA A 314 3.20 18.96 -14.63
C ALA A 314 3.54 17.46 -14.57
N LEU A 315 2.63 16.60 -15.01
CA LEU A 315 2.83 15.15 -15.10
C LEU A 315 3.85 14.81 -16.18
N PHE A 316 3.80 15.50 -17.33
CA PHE A 316 4.79 15.39 -18.39
C PHE A 316 6.20 15.66 -17.86
N HIS A 317 6.42 16.81 -17.21
CA HIS A 317 7.71 17.11 -16.59
C HIS A 317 8.12 16.10 -15.52
N CYS A 318 7.18 15.63 -14.70
CA CYS A 318 7.44 14.62 -13.67
C CYS A 318 8.03 13.33 -14.26
N VAL A 319 7.58 12.91 -15.44
CA VAL A 319 8.09 11.70 -16.13
C VAL A 319 9.41 12.00 -16.85
N MET A 320 9.54 13.13 -17.53
CA MET A 320 10.75 13.45 -18.31
C MET A 320 12.00 13.66 -17.43
N LYS A 321 11.81 14.18 -16.20
CA LYS A 321 12.86 14.43 -15.22
C LYS A 321 13.39 13.17 -14.52
N LEU A 322 12.75 12.01 -14.70
CA LEU A 322 13.21 10.76 -14.10
C LEU A 322 14.59 10.38 -14.65
N SER A 323 15.46 9.92 -13.75
CA SER A 323 16.82 9.48 -14.08
C SER A 323 16.82 8.17 -14.86
N ASP A 324 17.97 7.84 -15.46
CA ASP A 324 18.16 6.60 -16.24
C ASP A 324 17.97 5.31 -15.43
N ALA A 325 18.02 5.37 -14.08
CA ALA A 325 17.65 4.25 -13.22
C ALA A 325 16.21 3.74 -13.43
N PHE A 326 15.34 4.57 -14.00
CA PHE A 326 13.96 4.21 -14.31
C PHE A 326 13.82 3.56 -15.70
N ASP A 327 14.88 3.47 -16.51
CA ASP A 327 14.75 2.93 -17.86
C ASP A 327 14.22 1.47 -17.86
N PRO A 328 13.31 1.12 -18.79
CA PRO A 328 12.79 1.90 -19.91
C PRO A 328 11.46 2.65 -19.62
N PHE A 329 11.14 2.96 -18.36
CA PHE A 329 9.84 3.50 -17.97
C PHE A 329 9.48 4.85 -18.64
N PRO A 330 10.31 5.91 -18.59
CA PRO A 330 9.89 7.23 -19.08
C PRO A 330 9.65 7.24 -20.60
N CYS A 331 10.52 6.59 -21.37
CA CYS A 331 10.35 6.49 -22.82
C CYS A 331 9.14 5.65 -23.21
N SER A 332 8.84 4.57 -22.47
CA SER A 332 7.63 3.76 -22.70
C SER A 332 6.35 4.57 -22.50
N VAL A 333 6.29 5.38 -21.44
CA VAL A 333 5.15 6.27 -21.18
C VAL A 333 5.02 7.33 -22.28
N LEU A 334 6.14 7.96 -22.67
CA LEU A 334 6.16 8.97 -23.73
C LEU A 334 5.66 8.41 -25.06
N SER A 335 6.09 7.21 -25.44
CA SER A 335 5.63 6.54 -26.67
C SER A 335 4.12 6.31 -26.67
N ILE A 336 3.54 5.90 -25.54
CA ILE A 336 2.09 5.66 -25.48
C ILE A 336 1.32 6.98 -25.49
N TRP A 337 1.84 8.03 -24.85
CA TRP A 337 1.24 9.35 -24.91
C TRP A 337 1.33 9.97 -26.32
N SER A 338 2.42 9.74 -27.06
CA SER A 338 2.51 10.20 -28.45
C SER A 338 1.45 9.54 -29.33
N ASP A 339 1.17 8.26 -29.11
CA ASP A 339 0.20 7.53 -29.92
C ASP A 339 -1.23 7.93 -29.59
N LYS A 340 -1.54 8.20 -28.31
CA LYS A 340 -2.90 8.54 -27.86
C LYS A 340 -3.23 10.02 -27.93
N ALA A 341 -2.25 10.90 -27.79
CA ALA A 341 -2.43 12.34 -27.61
C ALA A 341 -1.33 13.16 -28.30
N LEU A 342 -1.02 12.81 -29.55
CA LEU A 342 0.08 13.38 -30.34
C LEU A 342 0.15 14.92 -30.25
N ALA A 343 -0.93 15.62 -30.59
CA ALA A 343 -0.97 17.09 -30.62
C ALA A 343 -0.67 17.73 -29.24
N THR A 344 -1.11 17.08 -28.15
CA THR A 344 -0.85 17.58 -26.79
C THR A 344 0.63 17.41 -26.43
N VAL A 345 1.19 16.24 -26.71
CA VAL A 345 2.61 15.95 -26.47
C VAL A 345 3.51 16.83 -27.33
N GLN A 346 3.16 17.04 -28.61
CA GLN A 346 3.88 17.93 -29.51
C GLN A 346 3.91 19.36 -28.96
N SER A 347 2.75 19.89 -28.55
CA SER A 347 2.67 21.22 -27.95
C SER A 347 3.57 21.34 -26.72
N PHE A 348 3.58 20.33 -25.83
CA PHE A 348 4.42 20.34 -24.63
C PHE A 348 5.91 20.27 -24.98
N LEU A 349 6.30 19.43 -25.93
CA LEU A 349 7.69 19.33 -26.39
C LEU A 349 8.16 20.65 -26.98
N VAL A 350 7.37 21.26 -27.87
CA VAL A 350 7.72 22.55 -28.49
C VAL A 350 7.88 23.64 -27.43
N VAL A 351 6.95 23.73 -26.46
CA VAL A 351 7.05 24.68 -25.34
C VAL A 351 8.34 24.45 -24.54
N VAL A 352 8.65 23.21 -24.15
CA VAL A 352 9.85 22.93 -23.35
C VAL A 352 11.14 23.20 -24.13
N LEU A 353 11.20 22.81 -25.39
CA LEU A 353 12.40 22.96 -26.22
C LEU A 353 12.65 24.41 -26.62
N ARG A 354 11.60 25.20 -26.86
CA ARG A 354 11.71 26.62 -27.27
C ARG A 354 11.81 27.60 -26.10
N GLU A 355 11.08 27.37 -25.02
CA GLU A 355 11.00 28.34 -23.91
C GLU A 355 11.98 28.03 -22.77
N ASN A 356 12.40 26.78 -22.61
CA ASN A 356 13.27 26.33 -21.52
C ASN A 356 14.59 25.73 -22.05
N HIS A 357 15.50 26.55 -22.59
CA HIS A 357 16.84 26.15 -23.04
C HIS A 357 17.80 25.66 -21.92
N GLY A 358 17.28 25.30 -20.75
CA GLY A 358 18.03 24.81 -19.60
C GLY A 358 17.93 23.30 -19.44
N LYS A 359 18.04 22.85 -18.18
CA LYS A 359 18.02 21.44 -17.80
C LYS A 359 16.80 20.66 -18.30
N ASP A 360 15.63 21.31 -18.34
CA ASP A 360 14.38 20.65 -18.72
C ASP A 360 14.35 20.25 -20.21
N ALA A 361 14.96 21.04 -21.11
CA ALA A 361 15.12 20.65 -22.51
C ALA A 361 16.10 19.48 -22.66
N LEU A 362 17.19 19.45 -21.88
CA LEU A 362 18.14 18.34 -21.88
C LEU A 362 17.51 17.04 -21.37
N ASP A 363 16.66 17.12 -20.33
CA ASP A 363 15.88 15.97 -19.84
C ASP A 363 14.96 15.41 -20.93
N VAL A 364 14.31 16.28 -21.72
CA VAL A 364 13.49 15.87 -22.88
C VAL A 364 14.35 15.24 -23.97
N CYS A 365 15.45 15.87 -24.37
CA CYS A 365 16.38 15.33 -25.37
C CYS A 365 16.89 13.95 -24.96
N ARG A 366 17.23 13.76 -23.69
CA ARG A 366 17.64 12.47 -23.13
C ARG A 366 16.57 11.39 -23.32
N GLN A 367 15.29 11.69 -23.09
CA GLN A 367 14.22 10.72 -23.29
C GLN A 367 13.94 10.46 -24.78
N LEU A 368 13.96 11.50 -25.61
CA LEU A 368 13.78 11.37 -27.07
C LEU A 368 14.91 10.57 -27.72
N ASN A 369 16.15 10.67 -27.22
CA ASN A 369 17.30 9.89 -27.70
C ASN A 369 17.13 8.37 -27.51
N LYS A 370 16.23 7.96 -26.60
CA LYS A 370 15.91 6.55 -26.32
C LYS A 370 14.68 6.05 -27.09
N MET A 371 14.01 6.92 -27.84
CA MET A 371 12.80 6.58 -28.59
C MET A 371 13.14 5.86 -29.90
N PRO A 372 12.26 4.96 -30.38
CA PRO A 372 12.44 4.34 -31.68
C PRO A 372 12.33 5.40 -32.81
N PRO A 373 13.14 5.28 -33.87
CA PRO A 373 13.18 6.25 -34.99
C PRO A 373 11.86 6.35 -35.77
N THR A 374 11.00 5.33 -35.65
CA THR A 374 9.69 5.28 -36.30
C THR A 374 8.63 6.12 -35.60
N ASN A 375 8.92 6.71 -34.44
CA ASN A 375 7.92 7.46 -33.69
C ASN A 375 7.56 8.78 -34.41
N ALA A 376 6.25 9.04 -34.55
CA ALA A 376 5.70 10.20 -35.25
C ALA A 376 6.17 11.55 -34.67
N LEU A 377 6.54 11.61 -33.38
CA LEU A 377 7.07 12.82 -32.76
C LEU A 377 8.35 13.33 -33.42
N LEU A 378 9.22 12.42 -33.87
CA LEU A 378 10.53 12.78 -34.47
C LEU A 378 10.41 13.18 -35.94
N GLN A 379 9.24 12.96 -36.54
CA GLN A 379 8.91 13.37 -37.91
C GLN A 379 8.24 14.75 -37.97
N ASP A 380 7.83 15.31 -36.82
CA ASP A 380 7.15 16.59 -36.74
C ASP A 380 8.09 17.78 -37.04
N SER A 381 7.69 18.66 -37.96
CA SER A 381 8.55 19.76 -38.43
C SER A 381 8.87 20.78 -37.34
N ASP A 382 7.93 21.06 -36.43
CA ASP A 382 8.12 22.04 -35.37
C ASP A 382 9.05 21.54 -34.27
N ILE A 383 8.93 20.26 -33.89
CA ILE A 383 9.84 19.60 -32.95
C ILE A 383 11.25 19.54 -33.54
N ARG A 384 11.38 19.12 -34.80
CA ARG A 384 12.68 19.06 -35.49
C ARG A 384 13.35 20.43 -35.55
N ALA A 385 12.60 21.47 -35.87
CA ALA A 385 13.10 22.85 -35.86
C ALA A 385 13.55 23.31 -34.46
N ALA A 386 12.79 22.96 -33.41
CA ALA A 386 13.14 23.28 -32.02
C ALA A 386 14.38 22.51 -31.53
N LEU A 387 14.58 21.27 -31.97
CA LEU A 387 15.79 20.48 -31.66
C LEU A 387 17.02 21.04 -32.37
N LEU A 388 16.88 21.45 -33.64
CA LEU A 388 17.97 22.05 -34.40
C LEU A 388 18.39 23.42 -33.84
N SER A 389 17.46 24.24 -33.34
CA SER A 389 17.81 25.50 -32.70
C SER A 389 18.58 25.31 -31.39
N LEU A 390 18.29 24.25 -30.62
CA LEU A 390 19.07 23.89 -29.43
C LEU A 390 20.52 23.54 -29.76
N VAL A 391 20.76 22.74 -30.81
CA VAL A 391 22.13 22.41 -31.25
C VAL A 391 22.84 23.62 -31.84
N GLY A 392 22.13 24.48 -32.57
CA GLY A 392 22.70 25.74 -33.07
C GLY A 392 23.18 26.66 -31.95
N ASN A 393 22.50 26.64 -30.80
CA ASN A 393 22.88 27.41 -29.62
C ASN A 393 24.03 26.75 -28.82
N ASP A 394 24.05 25.42 -28.72
CA ASP A 394 25.09 24.66 -28.03
C ASP A 394 25.46 23.36 -28.79
N PRO A 395 26.59 23.35 -29.52
CA PRO A 395 27.05 22.19 -30.27
C PRO A 395 27.28 20.94 -29.41
N SER A 396 27.61 21.08 -28.13
CA SER A 396 27.87 19.95 -27.22
C SER A 396 26.61 19.12 -26.92
N THR A 397 25.43 19.72 -27.11
CA THR A 397 24.14 19.02 -27.01
C THR A 397 24.00 17.95 -28.10
N GLY A 398 24.52 18.22 -29.30
CA GLY A 398 24.53 17.26 -30.40
C GLY A 398 25.36 16.01 -30.08
N GLU A 399 26.53 16.20 -29.47
CA GLU A 399 27.44 15.12 -29.05
C GLU A 399 26.86 14.29 -27.90
N SER A 400 26.09 14.93 -27.01
CA SER A 400 25.47 14.28 -25.86
C SER A 400 24.31 13.34 -26.23
N PHE A 401 23.65 13.57 -27.38
CA PHE A 401 22.48 12.80 -27.82
C PHE A 401 22.61 12.33 -29.28
N PRO A 402 23.60 11.48 -29.58
CA PRO A 402 23.98 11.16 -30.96
C PRO A 402 22.89 10.36 -31.72
N VAL A 403 22.08 9.58 -31.02
CA VAL A 403 20.99 8.81 -31.65
C VAL A 403 19.88 9.73 -32.12
N LEU A 404 19.50 10.71 -31.30
CA LEU A 404 18.49 11.71 -31.65
C LEU A 404 18.91 12.57 -32.83
N PHE A 405 20.11 13.16 -32.77
CA PHE A 405 20.57 14.10 -33.79
C PHE A 405 21.06 13.41 -35.07
N GLY A 406 21.58 12.18 -34.99
CA GLY A 406 21.87 11.36 -36.17
C GLY A 406 20.62 11.05 -37.01
N GLN A 407 19.47 10.83 -36.36
CA GLN A 407 18.18 10.62 -37.03
C GLN A 407 17.62 11.89 -37.68
N LEU A 408 17.92 13.07 -37.10
CA LEU A 408 17.54 14.34 -37.68
C LEU A 408 18.32 14.60 -38.99
N ALA A 409 19.62 14.30 -39.02
CA ALA A 409 20.46 14.47 -40.20
C ALA A 409 20.06 13.55 -41.36
N SER A 410 19.81 12.26 -41.10
CA SER A 410 19.48 11.28 -42.17
C SER A 410 18.16 11.55 -42.89
N ALA A 411 17.19 12.17 -42.20
CA ALA A 411 15.90 12.56 -42.79
C ALA A 411 15.97 13.87 -43.62
N ALA A 412 16.98 14.73 -43.39
CA ALA A 412 17.21 15.92 -44.20
C ALA A 412 17.79 15.56 -45.59
N ASP A 413 18.63 14.52 -45.67
CA ASP A 413 19.21 14.04 -46.92
C ASP A 413 18.18 13.35 -47.84
N THR A 414 17.03 12.92 -47.33
CA THR A 414 15.98 12.28 -48.14
C THR A 414 15.04 13.29 -48.81
N THR A 415 14.93 14.52 -48.28
CA THR A 415 14.05 15.56 -48.84
C THR A 415 14.74 16.41 -49.91
N THR A 416 16.07 16.47 -49.93
CA THR A 416 16.85 17.10 -51.01
C THR A 416 16.99 16.23 -52.27
N ALA A 417 16.67 14.94 -52.19
CA ALA A 417 16.78 14.01 -53.33
C ALA A 417 15.58 14.02 -54.30
N THR A 418 14.51 14.78 -54.04
CA THR A 418 13.30 14.81 -54.90
C THR A 418 13.14 16.05 -55.79
N SER A 419 14.11 16.97 -55.84
CA SER A 419 14.03 18.16 -56.72
C SER A 419 15.02 18.19 -57.88
N SER A 420 15.69 17.10 -58.22
CA SER A 420 16.57 17.09 -59.40
C SER A 420 16.70 15.71 -60.03
N HIS A 421 15.73 15.30 -60.83
CA HIS A 421 16.03 14.52 -62.04
C HIS A 421 14.93 14.71 -63.06
N GLY A 422 15.30 15.34 -64.18
CA GLY A 422 14.44 15.49 -65.35
C GLY A 422 14.05 14.14 -65.94
N ASP A 423 12.85 14.12 -66.54
CA ASP A 423 12.29 13.01 -67.28
C ASP A 423 13.27 12.39 -68.28
N PRO A 424 13.22 11.06 -68.44
CA PRO A 424 13.25 10.51 -69.78
C PRO A 424 12.12 9.48 -70.01
N VAL A 425 11.27 9.84 -70.97
CA VAL A 425 10.66 9.01 -72.03
C VAL A 425 10.33 7.55 -71.69
N ALA A 426 9.01 7.30 -71.65
CA ALA A 426 8.37 5.99 -71.52
C ALA A 426 8.83 4.93 -72.54
N LYS A 427 9.14 3.73 -72.05
CA LYS A 427 9.06 2.48 -72.82
C LYS A 427 8.04 1.53 -72.15
N LYS A 428 7.01 1.15 -72.92
CA LYS A 428 5.97 0.17 -72.55
C LYS A 428 6.58 -1.20 -72.18
N PRO A 429 6.07 -1.91 -71.15
CA PRO A 429 6.42 -3.30 -70.92
C PRO A 429 5.62 -4.23 -71.85
N ARG A 430 6.30 -5.25 -72.41
CA ARG A 430 5.69 -6.41 -73.07
C ARG A 430 5.12 -7.36 -72.00
N LEU A 431 3.88 -7.81 -72.19
CA LEU A 431 3.29 -8.92 -71.42
C LEU A 431 3.73 -10.24 -72.05
N ASP A 432 4.26 -11.15 -71.23
CA ASP A 432 4.38 -12.57 -71.58
C ASP A 432 3.14 -13.33 -71.07
N PRO A 433 2.60 -14.31 -71.82
CA PRO A 433 1.39 -15.04 -71.46
C PRO A 433 1.65 -16.17 -70.45
N PRO A 434 0.62 -16.60 -69.69
CA PRO A 434 0.76 -17.61 -68.64
C PRO A 434 0.94 -19.03 -69.23
N PRO A 435 1.66 -19.93 -68.54
CA PRO A 435 1.81 -21.32 -68.98
C PRO A 435 0.56 -22.14 -68.66
N SER A 436 0.16 -22.96 -69.63
CA SER A 436 -0.91 -23.95 -69.55
C SER A 436 -0.36 -25.33 -69.22
N LEU A 437 -0.69 -25.83 -68.02
CA LEU A 437 -1.12 -27.19 -67.61
C LEU A 437 -0.72 -27.48 -66.16
#